data_AF-A0A843EX55-F1
#
_entry.id   AF-A0A843EX55-F1
#
_cell.length_a   1.000
_cell.length_b   1.000
_cell.length_c   1.000
_cell.angle_alpha   90.00
_cell.angle_beta   90.00
_cell.angle_gamma   90.00
#
_symmetry.space_group_name_H-M   'P 1'
#
loop_
_entity.id
_entity.type
_entity.pdbx_description
1 polymer ?
#
loop_
_entity_poly.entity_id
_entity_poly.type
_entity_poly.pdbx_seq_one_letter_code
_entity_poly.pdbx_strand_id
1 'polypeptide(L)'
;IFTVDIFNEGVDIPEINQVLLVRPTESPIIFIQQLGRGLRKFKNKDFVVILDFIGNYNNNYMIPLALSGDRSYDKDRLRRYLMEGNKIIPGVSSINFDEISKKKIYESINNASFSKIALFKEKYKNLKFKLGRIPLLCDFYENADFNPELILAHNKFDCYHSFLSYVDDDYNGELSDEETASLKFISKKLLKGIRPHEAIILNCLKFNKYFTIEMIEKCLSEIYGLENQKDSINGAINFLSLNFYRKEKGEGYQANTVKGFVGDAIPYENIFFDDDFKISDYFRNCLANPTYLKHFEDAIKYSLLKYKDIFHDENPFKLYEKYSREEVLRLLNWKYFMNGQNIGGYKIKYNTCPIFVTYNKAEDISQTINYDDHFINKETFYWMSRDNRKTSSAELEPLINYNGLDVELFIQKNNDEGIEFYYIGKLTPLKYKQLYRNIDGKEKPIVNFTFEINTPVKDELYDYFTNDFEE
;
A
#
# COMPACT_ATOMS: atom_id res chain seq x y z
N ILE A 1 10.69 -23.04 -36.37
CA ILE A 1 9.67 -22.30 -37.15
C ILE A 1 9.77 -20.85 -36.72
N PHE A 2 9.96 -19.91 -37.64
CA PHE A 2 9.90 -18.47 -37.33
C PHE A 2 8.56 -17.92 -37.81
N THR A 3 7.99 -17.00 -37.05
CA THR A 3 6.66 -16.46 -37.33
C THR A 3 6.51 -15.05 -36.79
N VAL A 4 5.66 -14.26 -37.46
CA VAL A 4 5.06 -13.03 -36.95
C VAL A 4 3.55 -13.19 -37.11
N ASP A 5 2.79 -12.96 -36.04
CA ASP A 5 1.31 -13.01 -35.95
C ASP A 5 0.58 -14.32 -36.26
N ILE A 6 1.15 -15.23 -37.06
CA ILE A 6 0.49 -16.49 -37.48
C ILE A 6 0.25 -17.44 -36.30
N PHE A 7 1.04 -17.37 -35.23
CA PHE A 7 0.88 -18.23 -34.05
C PHE A 7 0.06 -17.58 -32.92
N ASN A 8 -0.50 -16.38 -33.16
CA ASN A 8 -1.47 -15.79 -32.23
C ASN A 8 -2.78 -16.61 -32.22
N GLU A 9 -3.16 -17.23 -33.35
CA GLU A 9 -4.35 -18.09 -33.48
C GLU A 9 -4.08 -19.35 -34.35
N GLY A 10 -4.72 -20.48 -34.04
CA GLY A 10 -4.89 -21.58 -35.01
C GLY A 10 -3.81 -22.67 -35.15
N VAL A 11 -2.61 -22.55 -34.57
CA VAL A 11 -1.57 -23.60 -34.70
C VAL A 11 -1.45 -24.46 -33.43
N ASP A 12 -1.65 -25.77 -33.58
CA ASP A 12 -1.49 -26.78 -32.53
C ASP A 12 -0.36 -27.76 -32.88
N ILE A 13 0.80 -27.58 -32.23
CA ILE A 13 1.96 -28.48 -32.38
C ILE A 13 2.38 -28.91 -30.97
N PRO A 14 1.89 -30.05 -30.44
CA PRO A 14 2.21 -30.51 -29.08
C PRO A 14 3.70 -30.80 -28.86
N GLU A 15 4.45 -31.12 -29.92
CA GLU A 15 5.87 -31.50 -29.83
C GLU A 15 6.84 -30.35 -29.53
N ILE A 16 6.37 -29.09 -29.50
CA ILE A 16 7.22 -27.92 -29.25
C ILE A 16 7.96 -28.08 -27.92
N ASN A 17 9.30 -28.21 -27.96
CA ASN A 17 10.17 -28.30 -26.79
C ASN A 17 10.92 -26.99 -26.48
N GLN A 18 10.89 -26.02 -27.40
CA GLN A 18 11.51 -24.72 -27.23
C GLN A 18 10.68 -23.59 -27.85
N VAL A 19 10.52 -22.48 -27.11
CA VAL A 19 9.87 -21.26 -27.57
C VAL A 19 10.85 -20.11 -27.40
N LEU A 20 11.13 -19.37 -28.46
CA LEU A 20 11.95 -18.14 -28.41
C LEU A 20 11.06 -16.93 -28.69
N LEU A 21 11.01 -15.99 -27.76
CA LEU A 21 10.31 -14.72 -27.90
C LEU A 21 11.35 -13.64 -28.21
N VAL A 22 11.39 -13.19 -29.46
CA VAL A 22 12.32 -12.17 -29.97
C VAL A 22 11.53 -10.94 -30.43
N ARG A 23 10.62 -10.49 -29.56
CA ARG A 23 9.68 -9.39 -29.83
C ARG A 23 9.34 -8.64 -28.54
N PRO A 24 8.89 -7.39 -28.61
CA PRO A 24 8.33 -6.72 -27.43
C PRO A 24 7.05 -7.41 -26.93
N THR A 25 6.87 -7.41 -25.61
CA THR A 25 5.65 -7.91 -24.95
C THR A 25 4.62 -6.79 -24.82
N GLU A 26 3.72 -6.71 -25.80
CA GLU A 26 2.67 -5.68 -25.85
C GLU A 26 1.40 -6.03 -25.05
N SER A 27 1.16 -7.32 -24.79
CA SER A 27 -0.05 -7.79 -24.12
C SER A 27 0.25 -9.01 -23.25
N PRO A 28 -0.15 -9.00 -21.96
CA PRO A 28 -0.05 -10.16 -21.08
C PRO A 28 -0.82 -11.37 -21.62
N ILE A 29 -1.95 -11.13 -22.29
CA ILE A 29 -2.79 -12.19 -22.85
C ILE A 29 -2.07 -12.89 -23.99
N ILE A 30 -1.54 -12.11 -24.94
CA ILE A 30 -0.80 -12.66 -26.09
C ILE A 30 0.48 -13.38 -25.61
N PHE A 31 1.15 -12.84 -24.59
CA PHE A 31 2.31 -13.47 -23.97
C PHE A 31 1.98 -14.87 -23.42
N ILE A 32 0.94 -14.99 -22.60
CA ILE A 32 0.51 -16.29 -22.05
C ILE A 32 0.03 -17.25 -23.14
N GLN A 33 -0.68 -16.76 -24.16
CA GLN A 33 -1.11 -17.59 -25.29
C GLN A 33 0.07 -18.19 -26.05
N GLN A 34 1.10 -17.38 -26.32
CA GLN A 34 2.30 -17.84 -27.02
C GLN A 34 3.12 -18.81 -26.16
N LEU A 35 3.26 -18.53 -24.87
CA LEU A 35 3.88 -19.44 -23.90
C LEU A 35 3.15 -20.78 -23.87
N GLY A 36 1.81 -20.74 -23.85
CA GLY A 36 0.92 -21.90 -23.82
C GLY A 36 1.10 -22.88 -24.99
N ARG A 37 1.64 -22.43 -26.14
CA ARG A 37 1.93 -23.31 -27.28
C ARG A 37 2.96 -24.39 -26.92
N GLY A 38 3.91 -24.05 -26.07
CA GLY A 38 4.93 -24.97 -25.58
C GLY A 38 4.48 -25.83 -24.40
N LEU A 39 3.33 -25.56 -23.76
CA LEU A 39 2.94 -26.22 -22.51
C LEU A 39 2.17 -27.55 -22.71
N ARG A 40 1.79 -27.90 -23.94
CA ARG A 40 1.09 -29.17 -24.21
C ARG A 40 2.01 -30.37 -23.93
N LYS A 41 1.49 -31.38 -23.24
CA LYS A 41 2.21 -32.63 -22.97
C LYS A 41 2.39 -33.43 -24.26
N PHE A 42 3.56 -34.01 -24.45
CA PHE A 42 3.86 -34.89 -25.58
C PHE A 42 4.81 -36.01 -25.15
N LYS A 43 4.81 -37.13 -25.88
CA LYS A 43 5.68 -38.27 -25.58
C LYS A 43 7.16 -37.85 -25.74
N ASN A 44 8.00 -38.22 -24.78
CA ASN A 44 9.44 -37.87 -24.74
C ASN A 44 9.74 -36.36 -24.62
N LYS A 45 8.79 -35.59 -24.07
CA LYS A 45 8.97 -34.18 -23.74
C LYS A 45 8.86 -34.00 -22.23
N ASP A 46 10.01 -33.89 -21.57
CA ASP A 46 10.08 -33.75 -20.12
C ASP A 46 9.77 -32.32 -19.67
N PHE A 47 10.21 -31.33 -20.43
CA PHE A 47 9.96 -29.90 -20.18
C PHE A 47 9.98 -29.11 -21.50
N VAL A 48 9.58 -27.84 -21.41
CA VAL A 48 9.72 -26.85 -22.49
C VAL A 48 10.64 -25.73 -22.02
N VAL A 49 11.57 -25.32 -22.89
CA VAL A 49 12.44 -24.16 -22.63
C VAL A 49 11.84 -22.93 -23.30
N ILE A 50 11.52 -21.90 -22.51
CA ILE A 50 11.04 -20.62 -23.01
C ILE A 50 12.15 -19.59 -22.78
N LEU A 51 12.61 -18.94 -23.86
CA LEU A 51 13.61 -17.89 -23.80
C LEU A 51 12.97 -16.59 -24.30
N ASP A 52 12.82 -15.61 -23.40
CA ASP A 52 12.33 -14.27 -23.73
C ASP A 52 13.49 -13.28 -23.76
N PHE A 53 13.73 -12.66 -24.92
CA PHE A 53 14.83 -11.72 -25.11
C PHE A 53 14.37 -10.30 -24.77
N ILE A 54 14.72 -9.85 -23.56
CA ILE A 54 14.26 -8.57 -23.02
C ILE A 54 15.08 -7.40 -23.61
N GLY A 55 14.48 -6.77 -24.62
CA GLY A 55 14.95 -5.52 -25.19
C GLY A 55 14.66 -4.30 -24.31
N ASN A 56 15.07 -3.12 -24.79
CA ASN A 56 14.76 -1.85 -24.13
C ASN A 56 13.35 -1.37 -24.53
N TYR A 57 12.33 -1.97 -23.90
CA TYR A 57 10.92 -1.66 -24.18
C TYR A 57 10.24 -1.12 -22.93
N ASN A 58 9.43 -0.08 -23.11
CA ASN A 58 8.66 0.53 -22.01
C ASN A 58 7.60 -0.40 -21.42
N ASN A 59 7.23 -1.47 -22.14
CA ASN A 59 6.15 -2.39 -21.78
C ASN A 59 6.63 -3.69 -21.11
N ASN A 60 7.91 -3.78 -20.72
CA ASN A 60 8.46 -4.97 -20.07
C ASN A 60 7.75 -5.34 -18.75
N TYR A 61 7.11 -4.39 -18.06
CA TYR A 61 6.25 -4.65 -16.89
C TYR A 61 5.08 -5.62 -17.17
N MET A 62 4.72 -5.84 -18.43
CA MET A 62 3.70 -6.82 -18.83
C MET A 62 4.13 -8.27 -18.57
N ILE A 63 5.44 -8.55 -18.50
CA ILE A 63 5.99 -9.88 -18.26
C ILE A 63 5.66 -10.37 -16.83
N PRO A 64 6.03 -9.66 -15.75
CA PRO A 64 5.63 -10.06 -14.39
C PRO A 64 4.11 -10.00 -14.20
N LEU A 65 3.41 -9.08 -14.86
CA LEU A 65 1.95 -9.03 -14.85
C LEU A 65 1.31 -10.30 -15.43
N ALA A 66 1.89 -10.84 -16.50
CA ALA A 66 1.44 -12.08 -17.12
C ALA A 66 1.76 -13.32 -16.27
N LEU A 67 3.00 -13.39 -15.76
CA LEU A 67 3.53 -14.58 -15.10
C LEU A 67 3.08 -14.72 -13.63
N SER A 68 2.87 -13.61 -12.93
CA SER A 68 2.32 -13.64 -11.56
C SER A 68 0.86 -14.04 -11.51
N GLY A 69 0.12 -13.86 -12.62
CA GLY A 69 -1.33 -13.93 -12.64
C GLY A 69 -2.02 -12.78 -11.92
N ASP A 70 -1.26 -11.87 -11.28
CA ASP A 70 -1.79 -10.70 -10.62
C ASP A 70 -2.12 -9.62 -11.66
N ARG A 71 -3.40 -9.28 -11.80
CA ARG A 71 -3.87 -8.23 -12.72
C ARG A 71 -4.28 -6.95 -12.00
N SER A 72 -3.87 -6.77 -10.75
CA SER A 72 -4.15 -5.57 -9.96
C SER A 72 -3.53 -4.30 -10.54
N TYR A 73 -2.47 -4.43 -11.37
CA TYR A 73 -1.61 -3.31 -11.80
C TYR A 73 -0.99 -2.56 -10.60
N ASP A 74 -0.77 -3.28 -9.50
CA ASP A 74 -0.03 -2.77 -8.35
C ASP A 74 1.48 -2.90 -8.62
N LYS A 75 2.17 -1.76 -8.69
CA LYS A 75 3.62 -1.71 -8.93
C LYS A 75 4.39 -2.50 -7.89
N ASP A 76 4.00 -2.45 -6.63
CA ASP A 76 4.74 -3.09 -5.55
C ASP A 76 4.56 -4.60 -5.56
N ARG A 77 3.40 -5.09 -5.98
CA ARG A 77 3.23 -6.53 -6.22
C ARG A 77 4.05 -7.03 -7.40
N LEU A 78 4.13 -6.24 -8.48
CA LEU A 78 4.98 -6.57 -9.63
C LEU A 78 6.47 -6.58 -9.26
N ARG A 79 6.93 -5.60 -8.47
CA ARG A 79 8.31 -5.56 -7.95
C ARG A 79 8.59 -6.76 -7.06
N ARG A 80 7.70 -7.05 -6.09
CA ARG A 80 7.81 -8.21 -5.21
C ARG A 80 7.90 -9.52 -6.01
N TYR A 81 7.08 -9.71 -7.04
CA TYR A 81 7.15 -10.90 -7.89
C TYR A 81 8.53 -11.07 -8.54
N LEU A 82 9.14 -9.99 -9.03
CA LEU A 82 10.49 -10.04 -9.61
C LEU A 82 11.57 -10.35 -8.57
N MET A 83 11.39 -9.88 -7.33
CA MET A 83 12.30 -10.12 -6.22
C MET A 83 12.19 -11.57 -5.72
N GLU A 84 10.97 -12.05 -5.51
CA GLU A 84 10.65 -13.39 -4.98
C GLU A 84 11.01 -14.54 -5.95
N GLY A 85 11.15 -14.24 -7.24
CA GLY A 85 11.70 -15.16 -8.24
C GLY A 85 11.02 -16.54 -8.27
N ASN A 86 11.81 -17.60 -8.11
CA ASN A 86 11.37 -19.00 -8.22
C ASN A 86 10.42 -19.48 -7.10
N LYS A 87 10.27 -18.75 -5.99
CA LYS A 87 9.53 -19.26 -4.81
C LYS A 87 8.01 -19.21 -4.96
N ILE A 88 7.48 -18.48 -5.95
CA ILE A 88 6.03 -18.27 -6.12
C ILE A 88 5.36 -19.39 -6.94
N ILE A 89 6.09 -20.10 -7.81
CA ILE A 89 5.47 -21.04 -8.75
C ILE A 89 5.45 -22.45 -8.16
N PRO A 90 4.28 -23.03 -7.87
CA PRO A 90 4.21 -24.39 -7.37
C PRO A 90 4.60 -25.40 -8.47
N GLY A 91 5.39 -26.41 -8.09
CA GLY A 91 5.75 -27.53 -8.96
C GLY A 91 7.19 -27.49 -9.46
N VAL A 92 7.44 -28.11 -10.61
CA VAL A 92 8.79 -28.28 -11.20
C VAL A 92 9.16 -27.18 -12.20
N SER A 93 8.26 -26.22 -12.41
CA SER A 93 8.51 -25.07 -13.29
C SER A 93 9.35 -24.02 -12.57
N SER A 94 10.29 -23.40 -13.29
CA SER A 94 11.14 -22.32 -12.78
C SER A 94 11.11 -21.14 -13.73
N ILE A 95 11.20 -19.92 -13.20
CA ILE A 95 11.34 -18.69 -13.97
C ILE A 95 12.59 -17.98 -13.49
N ASN A 96 13.54 -17.78 -14.40
CA ASN A 96 14.76 -17.07 -14.11
C ASN A 96 14.86 -15.82 -14.97
N PHE A 97 15.22 -14.71 -14.33
CA PHE A 97 15.56 -13.46 -14.99
C PHE A 97 17.03 -13.20 -14.72
N ASP A 98 17.83 -12.99 -15.77
CA ASP A 98 19.19 -12.50 -15.58
C ASP A 98 19.18 -11.08 -15.00
N GLU A 99 20.29 -10.66 -14.42
CA GLU A 99 20.43 -9.39 -13.71
C GLU A 99 20.07 -8.17 -14.57
N ILE A 100 20.53 -8.15 -15.83
CA ILE A 100 20.26 -7.05 -16.77
C ILE A 100 18.77 -7.03 -17.13
N SER A 101 18.17 -8.19 -17.37
CA SER A 101 16.73 -8.33 -17.61
C SER A 101 15.90 -7.86 -16.41
N LYS A 102 16.29 -8.24 -15.17
CA LYS A 102 15.61 -7.76 -13.95
C LYS A 102 15.63 -6.24 -13.86
N LYS A 103 16.80 -5.62 -14.07
CA LYS A 103 16.96 -4.16 -14.08
C LYS A 103 16.02 -3.49 -15.08
N LYS A 104 16.00 -3.97 -16.33
CA LYS A 104 15.12 -3.42 -17.38
C LYS A 104 13.63 -3.57 -17.08
N ILE A 105 13.20 -4.71 -16.54
CA ILE A 105 11.78 -4.88 -16.16
C ILE A 105 11.46 -3.95 -14.98
N TYR A 106 12.37 -3.84 -14.02
CA TYR A 106 12.21 -2.97 -12.85
C TYR A 106 12.04 -1.51 -13.25
N GLU A 107 12.94 -0.98 -14.09
CA GLU A 107 12.85 0.37 -14.66
C GLU A 107 11.54 0.58 -15.41
N SER A 108 11.10 -0.43 -16.19
CA SER A 108 9.81 -0.39 -16.90
C SER A 108 8.62 -0.30 -15.93
N ILE A 109 8.63 -1.01 -14.80
CA ILE A 109 7.59 -0.89 -13.75
C ILE A 109 7.61 0.51 -13.12
N ASN A 110 8.79 1.05 -12.81
CA ASN A 110 8.93 2.38 -12.22
C ASN A 110 8.37 3.46 -13.16
N ASN A 111 8.74 3.40 -14.43
CA ASN A 111 8.35 4.38 -15.45
C ASN A 111 6.90 4.20 -15.94
N ALA A 112 6.28 3.03 -15.75
CA ALA A 112 4.90 2.79 -16.15
C ALA A 112 3.92 3.69 -15.37
N SER A 113 2.97 4.31 -16.07
CA SER A 113 1.87 5.06 -15.44
C SER A 113 0.59 4.24 -15.53
N PHE A 114 0.15 3.71 -14.38
CA PHE A 114 -1.13 3.01 -14.22
C PHE A 114 -2.27 3.94 -13.80
N SER A 115 -2.02 5.25 -13.76
CA SER A 115 -3.02 6.26 -13.39
C SER A 115 -3.83 6.80 -14.58
N LYS A 116 -3.65 6.24 -15.78
CA LYS A 116 -4.33 6.73 -16.98
C LYS A 116 -5.81 6.37 -16.95
N ILE A 117 -6.68 7.38 -17.09
CA ILE A 117 -8.15 7.20 -17.20
C ILE A 117 -8.54 6.20 -18.30
N ALA A 118 -7.79 6.15 -19.41
CA ALA A 118 -8.02 5.19 -20.48
C ALA A 118 -7.93 3.74 -19.99
N LEU A 119 -6.94 3.41 -19.15
CA LEU A 119 -6.79 2.10 -18.53
C LEU A 119 -8.00 1.78 -17.65
N PHE A 120 -8.44 2.74 -16.82
CA PHE A 120 -9.60 2.56 -15.95
C PHE A 120 -10.87 2.26 -16.75
N LYS A 121 -11.11 3.02 -17.83
CA LYS A 121 -12.25 2.79 -18.73
C LYS A 121 -12.20 1.42 -19.38
N GLU A 122 -11.02 0.98 -19.84
CA GLU A 122 -10.83 -0.33 -20.43
C GLU A 122 -11.16 -1.45 -19.42
N LYS A 123 -10.58 -1.40 -18.21
CA LYS A 123 -10.81 -2.42 -17.18
C LYS A 123 -12.25 -2.45 -16.71
N TYR A 124 -12.85 -1.28 -16.53
CA TYR A 124 -14.28 -1.15 -16.22
C TYR A 124 -15.15 -1.80 -17.29
N LYS A 125 -14.96 -1.46 -18.58
CA LYS A 125 -15.76 -2.01 -19.68
C LYS A 125 -15.63 -3.53 -19.79
N ASN A 126 -14.42 -4.04 -19.64
CA ASN A 126 -14.17 -5.48 -19.65
C ASN A 126 -14.91 -6.20 -18.52
N LEU A 127 -14.90 -5.65 -17.30
CA LEU A 127 -15.61 -6.25 -16.18
C LEU A 127 -17.13 -6.11 -16.32
N LYS A 128 -17.65 -4.94 -16.76
CA LYS A 128 -19.07 -4.74 -17.08
C LYS A 128 -19.56 -5.76 -18.11
N PHE A 129 -18.79 -5.98 -19.17
CA PHE A 129 -19.13 -6.98 -20.19
C PHE A 129 -19.18 -8.41 -19.63
N LYS A 130 -18.20 -8.79 -18.79
CA LYS A 130 -18.18 -10.11 -18.14
C LYS A 130 -19.36 -10.33 -17.19
N LEU A 131 -19.73 -9.31 -16.41
CA LEU A 131 -20.79 -9.42 -15.40
C LEU A 131 -22.20 -9.19 -15.97
N GLY A 132 -22.32 -8.53 -17.12
CA GLY A 132 -23.62 -8.11 -17.66
C GLY A 132 -24.31 -6.99 -16.87
N ARG A 133 -23.61 -6.35 -15.92
CA ARG A 133 -24.10 -5.25 -15.09
C ARG A 133 -22.97 -4.29 -14.73
N ILE A 134 -23.31 -3.09 -14.24
CA ILE A 134 -22.34 -2.11 -13.73
C ILE A 134 -21.58 -2.73 -12.53
N PRO A 135 -20.24 -2.87 -12.62
CA PRO A 135 -19.42 -3.38 -11.52
C PRO A 135 -19.24 -2.35 -10.41
N LEU A 136 -19.16 -2.84 -9.18
CA LEU A 136 -18.79 -2.14 -7.96
C LEU A 136 -17.35 -2.48 -7.55
N LEU A 137 -16.84 -1.90 -6.47
CA LEU A 137 -15.47 -2.10 -5.99
C LEU A 137 -15.20 -3.56 -5.61
N CYS A 138 -16.15 -4.21 -4.91
CA CYS A 138 -16.01 -5.62 -4.54
C CYS A 138 -15.93 -6.54 -5.77
N ASP A 139 -16.60 -6.18 -6.88
CA ASP A 139 -16.53 -6.99 -8.09
C ASP A 139 -15.12 -7.02 -8.69
N PHE A 140 -14.40 -5.90 -8.64
CA PHE A 140 -12.99 -5.85 -9.06
C PHE A 140 -12.11 -6.73 -8.18
N TYR A 141 -12.36 -6.71 -6.87
CA TYR A 141 -11.63 -7.52 -5.91
C TYR A 141 -11.85 -9.02 -6.15
N GLU A 142 -13.12 -9.45 -6.24
CA GLU A 142 -13.51 -10.85 -6.41
C GLU A 142 -13.04 -11.44 -7.76
N ASN A 143 -12.93 -10.62 -8.81
CA ASN A 143 -12.45 -11.06 -10.13
C ASN A 143 -10.92 -10.93 -10.31
N ALA A 144 -10.21 -10.36 -9.33
CA ALA A 144 -8.76 -10.12 -9.34
C ALA A 144 -8.22 -9.48 -10.64
N ASP A 145 -9.05 -8.68 -11.34
CA ASP A 145 -8.77 -8.20 -12.70
C ASP A 145 -8.13 -6.81 -12.73
N PHE A 146 -8.28 -6.00 -11.65
CA PHE A 146 -7.78 -4.63 -11.53
C PHE A 146 -7.91 -4.10 -10.10
N ASN A 147 -6.94 -3.31 -9.61
CA ASN A 147 -7.04 -2.64 -8.31
C ASN A 147 -7.87 -1.35 -8.41
N PRO A 148 -9.10 -1.29 -7.87
CA PRO A 148 -9.94 -0.11 -7.96
C PRO A 148 -9.40 1.09 -7.16
N GLU A 149 -8.45 0.91 -6.24
CA GLU A 149 -7.79 2.02 -5.55
C GLU A 149 -7.01 2.93 -6.51
N LEU A 150 -6.56 2.41 -7.67
CA LEU A 150 -5.93 3.25 -8.70
C LEU A 150 -6.91 4.30 -9.28
N ILE A 151 -8.20 3.94 -9.42
CA ILE A 151 -9.24 4.89 -9.82
C ILE A 151 -9.38 5.98 -8.77
N LEU A 152 -9.43 5.56 -7.50
CA LEU A 152 -9.67 6.45 -6.38
C LEU A 152 -8.43 7.21 -5.94
N ALA A 153 -7.23 6.82 -6.35
CA ALA A 153 -6.02 7.63 -6.17
C ALA A 153 -5.99 8.81 -7.16
N HIS A 154 -6.71 8.72 -8.27
CA HIS A 154 -6.74 9.75 -9.29
C HIS A 154 -7.46 11.03 -8.81
N ASN A 155 -6.87 12.19 -9.05
CA ASN A 155 -7.38 13.49 -8.59
C ASN A 155 -8.76 13.86 -9.17
N LYS A 156 -9.08 13.39 -10.37
CA LYS A 156 -10.37 13.62 -11.03
C LYS A 156 -11.55 12.95 -10.34
N PHE A 157 -11.32 11.86 -9.61
CA PHE A 157 -12.40 11.07 -9.03
C PHE A 157 -12.34 11.16 -7.50
N ASP A 158 -13.39 11.73 -6.94
CA ASP A 158 -13.54 11.88 -5.50
C ASP A 158 -13.90 10.54 -4.84
N CYS A 159 -14.84 9.82 -5.44
CA CYS A 159 -15.24 8.48 -5.05
C CYS A 159 -15.65 7.66 -6.29
N TYR A 160 -16.02 6.40 -6.07
CA TYR A 160 -16.38 5.51 -7.18
C TYR A 160 -17.66 5.96 -7.91
N HIS A 161 -18.61 6.59 -7.21
CA HIS A 161 -19.76 7.26 -7.85
C HIS A 161 -19.30 8.25 -8.92
N SER A 162 -18.37 9.15 -8.60
CA SER A 162 -17.88 10.18 -9.54
C SER A 162 -17.17 9.56 -10.75
N PHE A 163 -16.56 8.39 -10.58
CA PHE A 163 -16.02 7.62 -11.70
C PHE A 163 -17.14 7.05 -12.59
N LEU A 164 -18.14 6.38 -12.01
CA LEU A 164 -19.26 5.82 -12.78
C LEU A 164 -19.99 6.89 -13.60
N SER A 165 -20.33 8.03 -12.99
CA SER A 165 -20.97 9.17 -13.68
C SER A 165 -20.13 9.73 -14.82
N TYR A 166 -18.82 9.47 -14.84
CA TYR A 166 -17.91 9.93 -15.89
C TYR A 166 -17.67 8.90 -17.00
N VAL A 167 -17.85 7.60 -16.73
CA VAL A 167 -17.47 6.53 -17.69
C VAL A 167 -18.63 5.77 -18.29
N ASP A 168 -19.80 5.80 -17.65
CA ASP A 168 -20.93 4.95 -18.01
C ASP A 168 -22.21 5.78 -18.19
N ASP A 169 -22.67 5.90 -19.43
CA ASP A 169 -23.89 6.63 -19.77
C ASP A 169 -25.16 5.93 -19.24
N ASP A 170 -25.10 4.65 -18.88
CA ASP A 170 -26.22 3.93 -18.26
C ASP A 170 -26.33 4.18 -16.74
N TYR A 171 -25.33 4.84 -16.15
CA TYR A 171 -25.30 5.11 -14.72
C TYR A 171 -26.04 6.42 -14.38
N ASN A 172 -27.19 6.28 -13.71
CA ASN A 172 -28.06 7.40 -13.34
C ASN A 172 -28.12 7.64 -11.81
N GLY A 173 -27.06 7.27 -11.08
CA GLY A 173 -27.01 7.53 -9.64
C GLY A 173 -26.78 9.01 -9.37
N GLU A 174 -27.52 9.57 -8.41
CA GLU A 174 -27.40 10.98 -8.01
C GLU A 174 -26.97 11.08 -6.54
N LEU A 175 -26.03 11.98 -6.27
CA LEU A 175 -25.56 12.32 -4.92
C LEU A 175 -25.44 13.84 -4.80
N SER A 176 -25.71 14.36 -3.60
CA SER A 176 -25.37 15.74 -3.26
C SER A 176 -23.86 15.94 -3.09
N ASP A 177 -23.43 17.20 -3.02
CA ASP A 177 -22.03 17.54 -2.74
C ASP A 177 -21.60 17.01 -1.36
N GLU A 178 -22.50 17.09 -0.37
CA GLU A 178 -22.27 16.59 0.97
C GLU A 178 -22.11 15.05 1.00
N GLU A 179 -22.98 14.33 0.31
CA GLU A 179 -22.93 12.87 0.18
C GLU A 179 -21.65 12.43 -0.55
N THR A 180 -21.28 13.14 -1.61
CA THR A 180 -20.05 12.89 -2.38
C THR A 180 -18.81 13.12 -1.51
N ALA A 181 -18.78 14.18 -0.70
CA ALA A 181 -17.68 14.45 0.20
C ALA A 181 -17.54 13.39 1.30
N SER A 182 -18.66 12.88 1.84
CA SER A 182 -18.63 11.75 2.78
C SER A 182 -18.08 10.47 2.14
N LEU A 183 -18.53 10.11 0.93
CA LEU A 183 -17.96 8.96 0.22
C LEU A 183 -16.49 9.16 -0.15
N LYS A 184 -16.08 10.39 -0.45
CA LYS A 184 -14.67 10.73 -0.71
C LYS A 184 -13.80 10.47 0.51
N PHE A 185 -14.25 10.84 1.71
CA PHE A 185 -13.55 10.48 2.95
C PHE A 185 -13.37 8.96 3.06
N ILE A 186 -14.46 8.20 2.95
CA ILE A 186 -14.42 6.73 3.07
C ILE A 186 -13.51 6.11 2.00
N SER A 187 -13.66 6.55 0.76
CA SER A 187 -12.89 6.07 -0.40
C SER A 187 -11.40 6.33 -0.26
N LYS A 188 -11.00 7.54 0.18
CA LYS A 188 -9.59 7.95 0.24
C LYS A 188 -8.91 7.53 1.54
N LYS A 189 -9.65 7.31 2.63
CA LYS A 189 -9.07 7.08 3.97
C LYS A 189 -9.29 5.69 4.54
N LEU A 190 -10.37 5.00 4.16
CA LEU A 190 -10.74 3.70 4.73
C LEU A 190 -10.56 2.55 3.75
N LEU A 191 -10.61 2.80 2.44
CA LEU A 191 -10.69 1.73 1.44
C LEU A 191 -9.46 0.81 1.41
N LYS A 192 -8.27 1.32 1.73
CA LYS A 192 -7.05 0.49 1.80
C LYS A 192 -7.20 -0.67 2.78
N GLY A 193 -8.03 -0.51 3.83
CA GLY A 193 -8.37 -1.59 4.75
C GLY A 193 -7.28 -1.92 5.77
N ILE A 194 -6.43 -0.96 6.15
CA ILE A 194 -5.31 -1.20 7.10
C ILE A 194 -5.77 -1.54 8.52
N ARG A 195 -7.00 -1.16 8.89
CA ARG A 195 -7.60 -1.39 10.20
C ARG A 195 -9.12 -1.56 10.04
N PRO A 196 -9.75 -2.56 10.68
CA PRO A 196 -11.18 -2.84 10.49
C PRO A 196 -12.09 -1.97 11.36
N HIS A 197 -11.52 -1.31 12.38
CA HIS A 197 -12.24 -0.67 13.47
C HIS A 197 -13.19 0.43 12.96
N GLU A 198 -12.68 1.32 12.11
CA GLU A 198 -13.49 2.39 11.50
C GLU A 198 -14.67 1.82 10.71
N ALA A 199 -14.43 0.80 9.89
CA ALA A 199 -15.46 0.16 9.08
C ALA A 199 -16.53 -0.53 9.93
N ILE A 200 -16.14 -1.19 11.03
CA ILE A 200 -17.08 -1.80 11.98
C ILE A 200 -17.92 -0.73 12.68
N ILE A 201 -17.31 0.37 13.15
CA ILE A 201 -18.05 1.49 13.77
C ILE A 201 -19.11 2.02 12.81
N LEU A 202 -18.73 2.29 11.56
CA LEU A 202 -19.67 2.78 10.54
C LEU A 202 -20.81 1.79 10.24
N ASN A 203 -20.52 0.49 10.22
CA ASN A 203 -21.55 -0.55 10.11
C ASN A 203 -22.49 -0.57 11.33
N CYS A 204 -21.96 -0.50 12.56
CA CYS A 204 -22.78 -0.43 13.76
C CYS A 204 -23.71 0.79 13.74
N LEU A 205 -23.22 1.96 13.34
CA LEU A 205 -24.04 3.17 13.18
C LEU A 205 -25.15 2.98 12.15
N LYS A 206 -24.84 2.39 11.00
CA LYS A 206 -25.82 2.10 9.95
C LYS A 206 -26.96 1.21 10.46
N PHE A 207 -26.63 0.09 11.12
CA PHE A 207 -27.60 -0.91 11.56
C PHE A 207 -28.31 -0.55 12.87
N ASN A 208 -27.55 -0.16 13.90
CA ASN A 208 -28.06 0.03 15.25
C ASN A 208 -28.37 1.49 15.57
N LYS A 209 -27.92 2.44 14.75
CA LYS A 209 -28.00 3.89 15.00
C LYS A 209 -27.15 4.38 16.17
N TYR A 210 -26.33 3.52 16.77
CA TYR A 210 -25.33 3.84 17.78
C TYR A 210 -24.27 2.74 17.85
N PHE A 211 -23.21 2.96 18.61
CA PHE A 211 -22.27 1.92 19.01
C PHE A 211 -21.80 2.14 20.45
N THR A 212 -21.22 1.11 21.07
CA THR A 212 -20.43 1.22 22.31
C THR A 212 -19.07 0.57 22.10
N ILE A 213 -18.08 0.92 22.92
CA ILE A 213 -16.76 0.30 22.85
C ILE A 213 -16.87 -1.23 22.97
N GLU A 214 -17.67 -1.72 23.91
CA GLU A 214 -17.91 -3.15 24.14
C GLU A 214 -18.51 -3.86 22.91
N MET A 215 -19.44 -3.20 22.19
CA MET A 215 -20.00 -3.76 20.96
C MET A 215 -18.93 -3.91 19.88
N ILE A 216 -18.06 -2.90 19.73
CA ILE A 216 -16.98 -2.93 18.73
C ILE A 216 -15.93 -3.98 19.10
N GLU A 217 -15.52 -4.07 20.38
CA GLU A 217 -14.63 -5.11 20.89
C GLU A 217 -15.17 -6.50 20.61
N LYS A 218 -16.46 -6.72 20.86
CA LYS A 218 -17.13 -7.99 20.57
C LYS A 218 -17.08 -8.33 19.07
N CYS A 219 -17.40 -7.39 18.19
CA CYS A 219 -17.33 -7.63 16.75
C CYS A 219 -15.89 -7.94 16.28
N LEU A 220 -14.89 -7.23 16.82
CA LEU A 220 -13.47 -7.45 16.48
C LEU A 220 -13.01 -8.85 16.93
N SER A 221 -13.38 -9.26 18.14
CA SER A 221 -13.06 -10.58 18.68
C SER A 221 -13.76 -11.70 17.90
N GLU A 222 -15.07 -11.58 17.64
CA GLU A 222 -15.84 -12.63 16.97
C GLU A 222 -15.47 -12.81 15.48
N ILE A 223 -15.15 -11.72 14.77
CA ILE A 223 -14.89 -11.78 13.32
C ILE A 223 -13.40 -12.03 13.03
N TYR A 224 -12.50 -11.42 13.82
CA TYR A 224 -11.06 -11.39 13.53
C TYR A 224 -10.18 -11.96 14.66
N GLY A 225 -10.76 -12.38 15.78
CA GLY A 225 -9.98 -12.86 16.94
C GLY A 225 -9.14 -11.76 17.61
N LEU A 226 -9.48 -10.48 17.40
CA LEU A 226 -8.72 -9.36 17.95
C LEU A 226 -9.23 -9.01 19.35
N GLU A 227 -8.39 -9.21 20.36
CA GLU A 227 -8.69 -8.92 21.76
C GLU A 227 -7.96 -7.66 22.25
N ASN A 228 -8.41 -7.08 23.37
CA ASN A 228 -7.78 -5.92 24.04
C ASN A 228 -7.61 -4.68 23.13
N GLN A 229 -8.60 -4.40 22.28
CA GLN A 229 -8.50 -3.37 21.24
C GLN A 229 -8.98 -1.96 21.65
N LYS A 230 -9.19 -1.71 22.94
CA LYS A 230 -9.74 -0.42 23.43
C LYS A 230 -9.00 0.81 22.91
N ASP A 231 -7.67 0.80 22.88
CA ASP A 231 -6.86 1.92 22.38
C ASP A 231 -7.02 2.11 20.87
N SER A 232 -7.07 1.01 20.11
CA SER A 232 -7.34 1.01 18.68
C SER A 232 -8.75 1.52 18.34
N ILE A 233 -9.75 1.17 19.16
CA ILE A 233 -11.13 1.69 19.05
C ILE A 233 -11.15 3.20 19.31
N ASN A 234 -10.50 3.66 20.38
CA ASN A 234 -10.39 5.09 20.66
C ASN A 234 -9.65 5.84 19.54
N GLY A 235 -8.61 5.23 18.96
CA GLY A 235 -7.91 5.76 17.79
C GLY A 235 -8.83 5.85 16.56
N ALA A 236 -9.70 4.87 16.33
CA ALA A 236 -10.68 4.89 15.25
C ALA A 236 -11.77 5.95 15.46
N ILE A 237 -12.26 6.11 16.69
CA ILE A 237 -13.20 7.18 17.06
C ILE A 237 -12.55 8.55 16.81
N ASN A 238 -11.33 8.77 17.32
CA ASN A 238 -10.57 10.00 17.13
C ASN A 238 -10.36 10.34 15.63
N PHE A 239 -10.19 9.31 14.81
CA PHE A 239 -10.04 9.47 13.36
C PHE A 239 -11.36 9.81 12.66
N LEU A 240 -12.44 9.08 12.95
CA LEU A 240 -13.76 9.30 12.34
C LEU A 240 -14.40 10.62 12.76
N SER A 241 -14.09 11.13 13.96
CA SER A 241 -14.46 12.48 14.41
C SER A 241 -13.58 13.59 13.83
N LEU A 242 -12.61 13.27 12.96
CA LEU A 242 -11.57 14.15 12.42
C LEU A 242 -10.65 14.81 13.46
N ASN A 243 -10.79 14.47 14.74
CA ASN A 243 -9.97 14.99 15.83
C ASN A 243 -8.48 14.67 15.64
N PHE A 244 -8.17 13.57 14.95
CA PHE A 244 -6.81 13.25 14.51
C PHE A 244 -6.16 14.39 13.70
N TYR A 245 -6.91 15.18 12.94
CA TYR A 245 -6.38 16.29 12.14
C TYR A 245 -6.45 17.66 12.85
N ARG A 246 -6.90 17.71 14.10
CA ARG A 246 -6.86 18.96 14.90
C ARG A 246 -5.42 19.38 15.17
N LYS A 247 -5.23 20.68 15.42
CA LYS A 247 -3.94 21.19 15.89
C LYS A 247 -3.69 20.66 17.29
N GLU A 248 -2.46 20.23 17.56
CA GLU A 248 -2.05 19.83 18.91
C GLU A 248 -2.08 21.01 19.89
N LYS A 249 -1.80 22.22 19.40
CA LYS A 249 -1.88 23.47 20.17
C LYS A 249 -2.74 24.47 19.42
N GLY A 250 -3.70 25.07 20.13
CA GLY A 250 -4.64 26.05 19.59
C GLY A 250 -5.89 25.42 18.96
N GLU A 251 -6.76 26.25 18.42
CA GLU A 251 -8.07 25.83 17.91
C GLU A 251 -8.04 25.50 16.41
N GLY A 252 -8.96 24.61 16.03
CA GLY A 252 -9.23 24.20 14.66
C GLY A 252 -8.31 23.11 14.11
N TYR A 253 -8.37 22.96 12.79
CA TYR A 253 -7.69 21.90 12.05
C TYR A 253 -6.31 22.33 11.54
N GLN A 254 -5.42 21.37 11.36
CA GLN A 254 -4.16 21.59 10.66
C GLN A 254 -4.46 22.07 9.23
N ALA A 255 -3.75 23.11 8.79
CA ALA A 255 -4.05 23.80 7.53
C ALA A 255 -4.13 22.82 6.35
N ASN A 256 -5.17 22.95 5.52
CA ASN A 256 -5.42 22.19 4.31
C ASN A 256 -5.53 20.66 4.46
N THR A 257 -5.56 20.11 5.69
CA THR A 257 -5.70 18.67 5.91
C THR A 257 -7.11 18.20 5.57
N VAL A 258 -8.09 18.56 6.39
CA VAL A 258 -9.50 18.18 6.21
C VAL A 258 -10.07 18.73 4.90
N LYS A 259 -9.91 20.04 4.68
CA LYS A 259 -10.34 20.71 3.44
C LYS A 259 -9.75 20.08 2.18
N GLY A 260 -8.54 19.51 2.26
CA GLY A 260 -7.88 18.86 1.13
C GLY A 260 -8.59 17.59 0.63
N PHE A 261 -9.29 16.86 1.51
CA PHE A 261 -9.95 15.60 1.13
C PHE A 261 -11.47 15.61 1.25
N VAL A 262 -12.12 16.54 1.97
CA VAL A 262 -13.60 16.63 2.04
C VAL A 262 -14.16 18.02 1.71
N GLY A 263 -13.31 19.01 1.45
CA GLY A 263 -13.77 20.38 1.20
C GLY A 263 -14.52 20.98 2.41
N ASP A 264 -15.41 21.93 2.14
CA ASP A 264 -16.27 22.56 3.18
C ASP A 264 -17.70 21.96 3.18
N ALA A 265 -17.91 20.84 2.46
CA ALA A 265 -19.22 20.25 2.20
C ALA A 265 -19.74 19.32 3.31
N ILE A 266 -18.97 19.09 4.39
CA ILE A 266 -19.41 18.25 5.51
C ILE A 266 -19.25 18.99 6.83
N PRO A 267 -20.11 18.74 7.83
CA PRO A 267 -19.91 19.30 9.16
C PRO A 267 -18.59 18.74 9.70
N TYR A 268 -17.60 19.56 10.05
CA TYR A 268 -16.32 19.05 10.57
C TYR A 268 -16.42 18.45 11.98
N GLU A 269 -17.60 18.51 12.59
CA GLU A 269 -17.91 17.93 13.90
C GLU A 269 -19.13 17.03 13.74
N ASN A 270 -19.17 15.95 14.53
CA ASN A 270 -20.26 14.98 14.54
C ASN A 270 -20.65 14.44 13.15
N ILE A 271 -19.65 14.17 12.29
CA ILE A 271 -19.89 13.67 10.92
C ILE A 271 -20.68 12.38 10.96
N PHE A 272 -20.16 11.34 11.61
CA PHE A 272 -20.80 10.03 11.62
C PHE A 272 -21.63 9.79 12.89
N PHE A 273 -21.22 10.37 14.01
CA PHE A 273 -21.82 10.17 15.32
C PHE A 273 -21.62 11.38 16.23
N ASP A 274 -22.44 11.50 17.27
CA ASP A 274 -22.34 12.50 18.32
C ASP A 274 -21.47 12.04 19.52
N ASP A 275 -21.33 12.88 20.53
CA ASP A 275 -20.54 12.58 21.74
C ASP A 275 -21.08 11.40 22.56
N ASP A 276 -22.36 11.02 22.37
CA ASP A 276 -22.99 9.83 22.96
C ASP A 276 -22.81 8.57 22.11
N PHE A 277 -22.01 8.64 21.03
CA PHE A 277 -21.83 7.57 20.04
C PHE A 277 -23.11 7.15 19.31
N LYS A 278 -24.11 8.04 19.23
CA LYS A 278 -25.30 7.86 18.41
C LYS A 278 -25.07 8.43 17.01
N ILE A 279 -25.76 7.87 16.02
CA ILE A 279 -25.66 8.33 14.63
C ILE A 279 -26.09 9.79 14.51
N SER A 280 -25.24 10.58 13.85
CA SER A 280 -25.54 11.98 13.56
C SER A 280 -26.71 12.11 12.58
N ASP A 281 -27.40 13.24 12.62
CA ASP A 281 -28.46 13.54 11.64
C ASP A 281 -27.89 13.62 10.21
N TYR A 282 -26.68 14.18 10.07
CA TYR A 282 -25.97 14.24 8.81
C TYR A 282 -25.79 12.85 8.19
N PHE A 283 -25.18 11.92 8.91
CA PHE A 283 -24.88 10.60 8.37
C PHE A 283 -26.16 9.77 8.18
N ARG A 284 -27.15 9.95 9.07
CA ARG A 284 -28.48 9.36 8.90
C ARG A 284 -29.14 9.82 7.59
N ASN A 285 -29.02 11.09 7.23
CA ASN A 285 -29.56 11.64 5.98
C ASN A 285 -28.83 11.09 4.76
N CYS A 286 -27.49 11.02 4.77
CA CYS A 286 -26.73 10.38 3.69
C CYS A 286 -27.17 8.93 3.46
N LEU A 287 -27.32 8.14 4.54
CA LEU A 287 -27.75 6.75 4.45
C LEU A 287 -29.19 6.56 3.93
N ALA A 288 -30.01 7.61 3.91
CA ALA A 288 -31.36 7.56 3.36
C ALA A 288 -31.36 7.58 1.81
N ASN A 289 -30.30 8.09 1.17
CA ASN A 289 -30.16 8.04 -0.28
C ASN A 289 -29.72 6.63 -0.72
N PRO A 290 -30.53 5.92 -1.55
CA PRO A 290 -30.20 4.57 -2.01
C PRO A 290 -28.87 4.47 -2.79
N THR A 291 -28.52 5.51 -3.54
CA THR A 291 -27.24 5.58 -4.28
C THR A 291 -26.08 5.65 -3.30
N TYR A 292 -26.18 6.54 -2.29
CA TYR A 292 -25.14 6.66 -1.26
C TYR A 292 -24.98 5.35 -0.51
N LEU A 293 -26.09 4.78 -0.03
CA LEU A 293 -26.10 3.53 0.73
C LEU A 293 -25.41 2.40 -0.03
N LYS A 294 -25.71 2.24 -1.32
CA LYS A 294 -25.09 1.21 -2.17
C LYS A 294 -23.57 1.36 -2.27
N HIS A 295 -23.07 2.57 -2.52
CA HIS A 295 -21.63 2.84 -2.60
C HIS A 295 -20.93 2.74 -1.24
N PHE A 296 -21.59 3.20 -0.18
CA PHE A 296 -21.12 3.07 1.19
C PHE A 296 -20.94 1.60 1.57
N GLU A 297 -21.95 0.76 1.37
CA GLU A 297 -21.90 -0.66 1.71
C GLU A 297 -20.79 -1.39 0.96
N ASP A 298 -20.64 -1.10 -0.34
CA ASP A 298 -19.60 -1.69 -1.17
C ASP A 298 -18.20 -1.27 -0.75
N ALA A 299 -17.97 0.02 -0.45
CA ALA A 299 -16.69 0.52 0.04
C ALA A 299 -16.32 -0.08 1.41
N ILE A 300 -17.28 -0.19 2.33
CA ILE A 300 -17.06 -0.81 3.64
C ILE A 300 -16.76 -2.31 3.49
N LYS A 301 -17.53 -3.02 2.66
CA LYS A 301 -17.27 -4.45 2.37
C LYS A 301 -15.88 -4.64 1.76
N TYR A 302 -15.50 -3.84 0.76
CA TYR A 302 -14.18 -3.90 0.13
C TYR A 302 -13.06 -3.67 1.14
N SER A 303 -13.18 -2.64 1.99
CA SER A 303 -12.20 -2.33 3.04
C SER A 303 -12.01 -3.50 4.02
N LEU A 304 -13.10 -4.13 4.45
CA LEU A 304 -13.05 -5.28 5.36
C LEU A 304 -12.50 -6.54 4.69
N LEU A 305 -12.80 -6.78 3.40
CA LEU A 305 -12.20 -7.87 2.62
C LEU A 305 -10.69 -7.70 2.52
N LYS A 306 -10.21 -6.49 2.18
CA LYS A 306 -8.77 -6.20 2.14
C LYS A 306 -8.10 -6.37 3.49
N TYR A 307 -8.75 -5.92 4.57
CA TYR A 307 -8.21 -6.14 5.90
C TYR A 307 -8.01 -7.64 6.15
N LYS A 308 -9.06 -8.44 5.94
CA LYS A 308 -9.03 -9.89 6.16
C LYS A 308 -7.92 -10.59 5.37
N ASP A 309 -7.81 -10.28 4.08
CA ASP A 309 -6.96 -11.06 3.18
C ASP A 309 -5.49 -10.58 3.17
N ILE A 310 -5.23 -9.32 3.54
CA ILE A 310 -3.89 -8.71 3.44
C ILE A 310 -3.37 -8.28 4.81
N PHE A 311 -4.15 -7.50 5.56
CA PHE A 311 -3.66 -6.79 6.75
C PHE A 311 -3.97 -7.47 8.08
N HIS A 312 -4.79 -8.53 8.09
CA HIS A 312 -5.11 -9.27 9.29
C HIS A 312 -3.84 -9.97 9.81
N ASP A 313 -3.47 -9.59 11.02
CA ASP A 313 -2.27 -10.02 11.72
C ASP A 313 -2.46 -9.83 13.23
N GLU A 314 -1.62 -10.48 14.02
CA GLU A 314 -1.57 -10.29 15.48
C GLU A 314 -1.03 -8.90 15.82
N ASN A 315 -0.16 -8.34 14.96
CA ASN A 315 0.41 -7.01 15.12
C ASN A 315 -0.37 -5.95 14.32
N PRO A 316 -0.33 -4.66 14.73
CA PRO A 316 -0.98 -3.58 13.96
C PRO A 316 -0.44 -3.43 12.52
N PHE A 317 0.78 -3.89 12.27
CA PHE A 317 1.45 -3.81 10.98
C PHE A 317 1.73 -5.20 10.41
N LYS A 318 1.33 -5.40 9.15
CA LYS A 318 1.68 -6.59 8.39
C LYS A 318 3.10 -6.45 7.87
N LEU A 319 3.95 -7.43 8.17
CA LEU A 319 5.31 -7.48 7.66
C LEU A 319 5.34 -7.35 6.13
N TYR A 320 6.19 -6.46 5.66
CA TYR A 320 6.50 -6.21 4.25
C TYR A 320 5.35 -5.64 3.41
N GLU A 321 4.27 -5.19 4.03
CA GLU A 321 3.30 -4.32 3.40
C GLU A 321 3.70 -2.85 3.55
N LYS A 322 3.17 -1.99 2.67
CA LYS A 322 3.50 -0.57 2.63
C LYS A 322 2.52 0.29 3.40
N TYR A 323 3.06 1.27 4.12
CA TYR A 323 2.30 2.24 4.90
C TYR A 323 2.78 3.66 4.65
N SER A 324 1.85 4.59 4.47
CA SER A 324 2.18 6.00 4.54
C SER A 324 2.39 6.44 6.00
N ARG A 325 3.08 7.56 6.21
CA ARG A 325 3.27 8.11 7.57
C ARG A 325 1.94 8.34 8.29
N GLU A 326 0.92 8.81 7.59
CA GLU A 326 -0.42 9.02 8.18
C GLU A 326 -1.01 7.71 8.71
N GLU A 327 -0.90 6.63 7.93
CA GLU A 327 -1.39 5.30 8.29
C GLU A 327 -0.63 4.73 9.48
N VAL A 328 0.70 4.89 9.50
CA VAL A 328 1.53 4.50 10.65
C VAL A 328 1.08 5.19 11.92
N LEU A 329 0.88 6.51 11.88
CA LEU A 329 0.41 7.26 13.05
C LEU A 329 -0.99 6.83 13.51
N ARG A 330 -1.88 6.48 12.58
CA ARG A 330 -3.22 5.95 12.88
C ARG A 330 -3.15 4.60 13.58
N LEU A 331 -2.31 3.69 13.08
CA LEU A 331 -2.14 2.34 13.64
C LEU A 331 -1.43 2.36 14.99
N LEU A 332 -0.53 3.33 15.21
CA LEU A 332 0.08 3.61 16.53
C LEU A 332 -0.85 4.38 17.49
N ASN A 333 -2.10 4.65 17.11
CA ASN A 333 -3.10 5.36 17.91
C ASN A 333 -2.64 6.75 18.40
N TRP A 334 -1.87 7.48 17.57
CA TRP A 334 -1.45 8.84 17.90
C TRP A 334 -2.66 9.77 17.95
N LYS A 335 -2.69 10.66 18.95
CA LYS A 335 -3.81 11.59 19.15
C LYS A 335 -3.95 12.61 18.02
N TYR A 336 -2.82 13.03 17.44
CA TYR A 336 -2.77 14.06 16.40
C TYR A 336 -1.89 13.62 15.24
N PHE A 337 -2.33 13.94 14.03
CA PHE A 337 -1.57 13.83 12.80
C PHE A 337 -0.34 14.74 12.88
N MET A 338 0.75 14.28 12.29
CA MET A 338 1.96 15.06 12.13
C MET A 338 2.43 14.87 10.69
N ASN A 339 2.62 15.96 9.96
CA ASN A 339 3.08 15.87 8.58
C ASN A 339 4.51 15.30 8.49
N GLY A 340 4.90 14.84 7.29
CA GLY A 340 6.20 14.21 7.08
C GLY A 340 7.39 15.11 7.44
N GLN A 341 7.28 16.42 7.24
CA GLN A 341 8.32 17.39 7.61
C GLN A 341 8.56 17.43 9.13
N ASN A 342 7.49 17.38 9.93
CA ASN A 342 7.56 17.41 11.38
C ASN A 342 8.00 16.08 11.99
N ILE A 343 7.67 14.96 11.35
CA ILE A 343 8.17 13.62 11.72
C ILE A 343 9.66 13.53 11.37
N GLY A 344 10.05 13.86 10.14
CA GLY A 344 11.38 13.59 9.61
C GLY A 344 11.63 12.09 9.43
N GLY A 345 12.85 11.64 9.77
CA GLY A 345 13.23 10.22 9.74
C GLY A 345 12.76 9.41 10.95
N TYR A 346 12.40 10.05 12.07
CA TYR A 346 11.84 9.35 13.24
C TYR A 346 11.19 10.33 14.21
N LYS A 347 10.28 9.83 15.05
CA LYS A 347 9.69 10.63 16.12
C LYS A 347 9.28 9.76 17.30
N ILE A 348 9.78 10.08 18.49
CA ILE A 348 9.34 9.41 19.73
C ILE A 348 8.15 10.15 20.32
N LYS A 349 7.02 9.45 20.46
CA LYS A 349 5.80 9.97 21.11
C LYS A 349 4.88 8.83 21.53
N TYR A 350 4.11 9.03 22.61
CA TYR A 350 3.12 8.05 23.10
C TYR A 350 3.69 6.63 23.29
N ASN A 351 4.92 6.53 23.79
CA ASN A 351 5.66 5.26 23.94
C ASN A 351 5.88 4.47 22.63
N THR A 352 5.92 5.17 21.50
CA THR A 352 6.21 4.61 20.17
C THR A 352 7.29 5.43 19.46
N CYS A 353 8.02 4.79 18.55
CA CYS A 353 9.08 5.37 17.75
C CYS A 353 9.08 4.75 16.34
N PRO A 354 8.21 5.23 15.43
CA PRO A 354 8.34 4.89 14.02
C PRO A 354 9.60 5.53 13.43
N ILE A 355 10.41 4.72 12.76
CA ILE A 355 11.63 5.10 12.03
C ILE A 355 11.36 4.91 10.54
N PHE A 356 11.55 5.97 9.76
CA PHE A 356 11.38 6.01 8.31
C PHE A 356 12.73 6.23 7.63
N VAL A 357 13.15 5.28 6.81
CA VAL A 357 14.41 5.33 6.06
C VAL A 357 14.12 5.33 4.56
N THR A 358 14.77 6.23 3.83
CA THR A 358 14.95 6.10 2.38
C THR A 358 16.36 5.56 2.17
N TYR A 359 16.47 4.34 1.62
CA TYR A 359 17.73 3.61 1.53
C TYR A 359 18.67 4.23 0.49
N ASN A 360 18.24 4.28 -0.77
CA ASN A 360 18.97 4.91 -1.86
C ASN A 360 18.56 6.37 -1.96
N LYS A 361 19.55 7.23 -1.74
CA LYS A 361 19.39 8.68 -1.74
C LYS A 361 19.84 9.18 -3.11
N ALA A 362 18.96 9.86 -3.83
CA ALA A 362 19.29 10.49 -5.11
C ALA A 362 20.60 11.28 -5.02
N GLU A 363 21.40 11.28 -6.08
CA GLU A 363 22.76 11.86 -6.12
C GLU A 363 22.79 13.34 -5.68
N ASP A 364 21.70 14.07 -5.89
CA ASP A 364 21.54 15.49 -5.53
C ASP A 364 20.97 15.74 -4.11
N ILE A 365 20.92 14.72 -3.24
CA ILE A 365 20.39 14.90 -1.88
C ILE A 365 21.34 15.73 -1.01
N SER A 366 20.75 16.71 -0.31
CA SER A 366 21.48 17.52 0.66
C SER A 366 22.23 16.66 1.68
N GLN A 367 23.51 16.94 1.89
CA GLN A 367 24.35 16.29 2.90
C GLN A 367 23.69 16.28 4.30
N THR A 368 22.83 17.26 4.59
CA THR A 368 22.09 17.36 5.86
C THR A 368 21.17 16.18 6.15
N ILE A 369 20.68 15.46 5.14
CA ILE A 369 19.79 14.31 5.30
C ILE A 369 20.40 12.99 4.78
N ASN A 370 21.67 13.02 4.35
CA ASN A 370 22.40 11.86 3.84
C ASN A 370 23.00 10.98 4.96
N TYR A 371 22.13 10.47 5.85
CA TYR A 371 22.45 9.45 6.85
C TYR A 371 22.86 8.12 6.19
N ASP A 372 23.88 7.46 6.74
CA ASP A 372 24.32 6.13 6.31
C ASP A 372 23.56 5.08 7.14
N ASP A 373 22.30 4.89 6.76
CA ASP A 373 21.40 3.88 7.33
C ASP A 373 21.44 2.64 6.44
N HIS A 374 21.78 1.48 6.97
CA HIS A 374 21.95 0.26 6.17
C HIS A 374 21.66 -1.01 6.96
N PHE A 375 21.35 -2.09 6.24
CA PHE A 375 21.33 -3.41 6.84
C PHE A 375 22.77 -3.92 7.07
N ILE A 376 23.08 -4.34 8.29
CA ILE A 376 24.34 -5.08 8.56
C ILE A 376 24.18 -6.52 8.11
N ASN A 377 23.01 -7.10 8.38
CA ASN A 377 22.56 -8.42 7.94
C ASN A 377 21.02 -8.46 8.06
N LYS A 378 20.41 -9.63 7.86
CA LYS A 378 18.94 -9.79 7.87
C LYS A 378 18.28 -9.57 9.23
N GLU A 379 19.06 -9.55 10.31
CA GLU A 379 18.58 -9.44 11.70
C GLU A 379 19.11 -8.18 12.37
N THR A 380 19.91 -7.37 11.69
CA THR A 380 20.59 -6.22 12.30
C THR A 380 20.56 -5.01 11.38
N PHE A 381 20.03 -3.90 11.90
CA PHE A 381 19.94 -2.64 11.18
C PHE A 381 20.81 -1.57 11.84
N TYR A 382 21.54 -0.83 11.03
CA TYR A 382 22.35 0.31 11.47
C TYR A 382 21.61 1.60 11.14
N TRP A 383 21.46 2.48 12.14
CA TRP A 383 20.62 3.67 12.03
C TRP A 383 21.25 4.90 12.69
N MET A 384 21.21 6.04 12.00
CA MET A 384 21.69 7.32 12.51
C MET A 384 20.55 8.25 12.93
N SER A 385 20.70 8.86 14.10
CA SER A 385 19.83 9.96 14.51
C SER A 385 20.00 11.19 13.60
N ARG A 386 19.02 12.09 13.67
CA ARG A 386 19.12 13.44 13.11
C ARG A 386 20.36 14.19 13.62
N ASP A 387 20.81 15.15 12.82
CA ASP A 387 21.92 16.05 13.16
C ASP A 387 21.68 16.78 14.50
N ASN A 388 22.78 17.16 15.16
CA ASN A 388 22.78 17.88 16.43
C ASN A 388 22.10 17.10 17.57
N ARG A 389 22.37 15.80 17.62
CA ARG A 389 21.91 14.89 18.67
C ARG A 389 23.09 14.27 19.38
N LYS A 390 22.95 14.21 20.71
CA LYS A 390 23.93 13.64 21.62
C LYS A 390 23.31 12.52 22.44
N THR A 391 24.13 11.65 23.02
CA THR A 391 23.64 10.60 23.95
C THR A 391 22.92 11.16 25.18
N SER A 392 23.16 12.43 25.53
CA SER A 392 22.44 13.14 26.59
C SER A 392 21.17 13.86 26.12
N SER A 393 20.81 13.75 24.83
CA SER A 393 19.61 14.42 24.30
C SER A 393 18.36 13.74 24.82
N ALA A 394 17.48 14.49 25.49
CA ALA A 394 16.23 13.97 26.05
C ALA A 394 15.35 13.24 25.00
N GLU A 395 15.41 13.66 23.75
CA GLU A 395 14.69 13.00 22.64
C GLU A 395 15.13 11.54 22.42
N LEU A 396 16.40 11.21 22.68
CA LEU A 396 16.95 9.86 22.46
C LEU A 396 16.99 9.02 23.73
N GLU A 397 16.67 9.61 24.88
CA GLU A 397 16.67 8.93 26.18
C GLU A 397 15.85 7.63 26.15
N PRO A 398 14.65 7.57 25.55
CA PRO A 398 13.86 6.33 25.50
C PRO A 398 14.46 5.22 24.63
N LEU A 399 15.37 5.55 23.71
CA LEU A 399 16.13 4.57 22.91
C LEU A 399 17.42 4.14 23.61
N ILE A 400 18.01 5.02 24.42
CA ILE A 400 19.26 4.78 25.15
C ILE A 400 18.99 3.96 26.41
N ASN A 401 18.02 4.38 27.21
CA ASN A 401 17.53 3.68 28.40
C ASN A 401 16.29 2.88 28.03
N TYR A 402 16.44 2.01 27.03
CA TYR A 402 15.34 1.27 26.44
C TYR A 402 14.58 0.44 27.48
N ASN A 403 13.29 0.75 27.65
CA ASN A 403 12.40 0.05 28.56
C ASN A 403 10.99 -0.02 27.98
N GLY A 404 10.78 -0.95 27.04
CA GLY A 404 9.45 -1.22 26.48
C GLY A 404 8.91 -0.14 25.54
N LEU A 405 9.78 0.66 24.91
CA LEU A 405 9.39 1.55 23.81
C LEU A 405 9.10 0.71 22.57
N ASP A 406 7.99 1.01 21.87
CA ASP A 406 7.68 0.32 20.62
C ASP A 406 8.41 0.99 19.44
N VAL A 407 9.44 0.35 18.90
CA VAL A 407 10.28 0.91 17.82
C VAL A 407 9.99 0.15 16.53
N GLU A 408 9.51 0.86 15.51
CA GLU A 408 8.97 0.25 14.30
C GLU A 408 9.74 0.76 13.07
N LEU A 409 10.29 -0.14 12.25
CA LEU A 409 11.11 0.21 11.09
C LEU A 409 10.30 0.19 9.78
N PHE A 410 10.39 1.29 9.04
CA PHE A 410 9.78 1.48 7.74
C PHE A 410 10.82 1.94 6.72
N ILE A 411 10.98 1.21 5.62
CA ILE A 411 11.99 1.51 4.58
C ILE A 411 11.33 1.67 3.21
N GLN A 412 11.75 2.67 2.46
CA GLN A 412 11.54 2.75 1.01
C GLN A 412 12.89 2.76 0.30
N LYS A 413 12.96 2.24 -0.93
CA LYS A 413 14.23 2.19 -1.64
C LYS A 413 14.60 3.59 -2.13
N ASN A 414 13.72 4.20 -2.93
CA ASN A 414 13.90 5.53 -3.51
C ASN A 414 12.73 6.47 -3.17
N ASN A 415 12.95 7.79 -3.30
CA ASN A 415 11.90 8.79 -3.08
C ASN A 415 10.82 8.84 -4.18
N ASP A 416 11.06 8.23 -5.34
CA ASP A 416 10.14 8.18 -6.48
C ASP A 416 9.13 7.00 -6.38
N GLU A 417 9.31 6.09 -5.42
CA GLU A 417 8.44 4.93 -5.20
C GLU A 417 7.10 5.27 -4.50
N GLY A 418 6.87 6.54 -4.19
CA GLY A 418 5.65 7.05 -3.59
C GLY A 418 5.87 7.60 -2.19
N ILE A 419 4.77 7.72 -1.43
CA ILE A 419 4.78 8.26 -0.05
C ILE A 419 4.84 7.17 1.03
N GLU A 420 4.86 5.91 0.60
CA GLU A 420 4.66 4.73 1.44
C GLU A 420 5.94 3.93 1.59
N PHE A 421 6.12 3.34 2.76
CA PHE A 421 7.33 2.65 3.19
C PHE A 421 6.97 1.20 3.53
N TYR A 422 7.81 0.25 3.14
CA TYR A 422 7.69 -1.14 3.57
C TYR A 422 7.92 -1.24 5.07
N TYR A 423 6.98 -1.86 5.78
CA TYR A 423 7.20 -2.22 7.18
C TYR A 423 8.14 -3.42 7.28
N ILE A 424 9.30 -3.21 7.92
CA ILE A 424 10.34 -4.25 8.03
C ILE A 424 10.17 -5.07 9.29
N GLY A 425 9.71 -4.45 10.38
CA GLY A 425 9.47 -5.11 11.66
C GLY A 425 9.83 -4.24 12.87
N LYS A 426 9.57 -4.79 14.05
CA LYS A 426 9.96 -4.23 15.34
C LYS A 426 11.46 -4.27 15.54
N LEU A 427 11.99 -3.22 16.15
CA LEU A 427 13.41 -3.07 16.47
C LEU A 427 13.67 -3.10 17.97
N THR A 428 14.76 -3.74 18.36
CA THR A 428 15.29 -3.70 19.73
C THR A 428 16.68 -3.07 19.73
N PRO A 429 16.92 -1.95 20.45
CA PRO A 429 18.25 -1.34 20.50
C PRO A 429 19.28 -2.28 21.14
N LEU A 430 20.37 -2.57 20.44
CA LEU A 430 21.47 -3.41 20.94
C LEU A 430 22.62 -2.58 21.51
N LYS A 431 23.06 -1.58 20.75
CA LYS A 431 24.18 -0.70 21.11
C LYS A 431 23.98 0.68 20.51
N TYR A 432 24.56 1.68 21.15
CA TYR A 432 24.61 3.04 20.63
C TYR A 432 26.00 3.65 20.80
N LYS A 433 26.31 4.64 19.95
CA LYS A 433 27.59 5.37 20.00
C LYS A 433 27.39 6.84 19.60
N GLN A 434 28.02 7.75 20.35
CA GLN A 434 28.16 9.14 19.94
C GLN A 434 29.14 9.23 18.77
N LEU A 435 28.70 9.78 17.65
CA LEU A 435 29.51 10.05 16.47
C LEU A 435 29.33 11.50 16.02
N TYR A 436 30.08 11.89 14.98
CA TYR A 436 30.01 13.20 14.36
C TYR A 436 29.99 13.03 12.83
N ARG A 437 29.14 13.80 12.16
CA ARG A 437 29.13 13.93 10.70
C ARG A 437 29.70 15.27 10.31
N ASN A 438 30.57 15.29 9.30
CA ASN A 438 31.04 16.53 8.72
C ASN A 438 30.09 16.95 7.60
N ILE A 439 29.44 18.11 7.76
CA ILE A 439 28.53 18.69 6.77
C ILE A 439 28.97 20.12 6.53
N ASP A 440 29.32 20.45 5.28
CA ASP A 440 29.82 21.76 4.88
C ASP A 440 30.97 22.29 5.77
N GLY A 441 31.89 21.40 6.18
CA GLY A 441 33.04 21.73 7.02
C GLY A 441 32.72 21.91 8.51
N LYS A 442 31.49 21.62 8.95
CA LYS A 442 31.09 21.67 10.36
C LYS A 442 30.81 20.26 10.88
N GLU A 443 31.44 19.92 12.01
CA GLU A 443 31.11 18.69 12.73
C GLU A 443 29.79 18.83 13.47
N LYS A 444 28.82 18.00 13.10
CA LYS A 444 27.53 17.91 13.78
C LYS A 444 27.45 16.60 14.56
N PRO A 445 27.16 16.64 15.87
CA PRO A 445 27.02 15.42 16.65
C PRO A 445 25.78 14.64 16.20
N ILE A 446 25.92 13.33 16.12
CA ILE A 446 24.84 12.37 15.90
C ILE A 446 24.98 11.21 16.90
N VAL A 447 23.90 10.48 17.12
CA VAL A 447 23.95 9.20 17.83
C VAL A 447 23.58 8.12 16.84
N ASN A 448 24.44 7.12 16.76
CA ASN A 448 24.20 5.94 15.95
C ASN A 448 23.72 4.80 16.84
N PHE A 449 22.73 4.05 16.38
CA PHE A 449 22.21 2.85 17.01
C PHE A 449 22.38 1.66 16.08
N THR A 450 22.72 0.52 16.67
CA THR A 450 22.53 -0.78 16.04
C THR A 450 21.32 -1.43 16.69
N PHE A 451 20.36 -1.81 15.87
CA PHE A 451 19.13 -2.47 16.28
C PHE A 451 19.16 -3.93 15.85
N GLU A 452 18.63 -4.80 16.69
CA GLU A 452 18.12 -6.11 16.29
C GLU A 452 16.76 -5.91 15.62
N ILE A 453 16.53 -6.63 14.52
CA ILE A 453 15.23 -6.73 13.87
C ILE A 453 14.58 -8.00 14.41
N ASN A 454 13.48 -7.87 15.15
CA ASN A 454 12.88 -8.98 15.88
C ASN A 454 12.41 -10.14 14.98
N THR A 455 12.17 -9.86 13.69
CA THR A 455 11.89 -10.89 12.68
C THR A 455 12.90 -10.73 11.54
N PRO A 456 13.69 -11.77 11.22
CA PRO A 456 14.67 -11.69 10.15
C PRO A 456 14.03 -11.25 8.82
N VAL A 457 14.67 -10.32 8.11
CA VAL A 457 14.19 -9.85 6.82
C VAL A 457 14.28 -10.96 5.79
N LYS A 458 13.18 -11.18 5.05
CA LYS A 458 13.14 -12.13 3.93
C LYS A 458 14.27 -11.85 2.94
N ASP A 459 14.86 -12.92 2.39
CA ASP A 459 15.96 -12.87 1.43
C ASP A 459 15.69 -11.84 0.33
N GLU A 460 14.49 -11.86 -0.24
CA GLU A 460 14.22 -11.15 -1.48
C GLU A 460 14.04 -9.66 -1.23
N LEU A 461 13.48 -9.31 -0.08
CA LEU A 461 13.37 -7.93 0.37
C LEU A 461 14.72 -7.37 0.82
N TYR A 462 15.54 -8.18 1.48
CA TYR A 462 16.91 -7.82 1.83
C TYR A 462 17.74 -7.54 0.57
N ASP A 463 17.74 -8.47 -0.39
CA ASP A 463 18.44 -8.36 -1.67
C ASP A 463 17.93 -7.14 -2.46
N TYR A 464 16.63 -6.85 -2.40
CA TYR A 464 16.07 -5.67 -3.04
C TYR A 464 16.59 -4.36 -2.47
N PHE A 465 16.72 -4.23 -1.15
CA PHE A 465 17.24 -3.00 -0.57
C PHE A 465 18.76 -2.89 -0.69
N THR A 466 19.48 -4.01 -0.59
CA THR A 466 20.94 -4.02 -0.53
C THR A 466 21.63 -4.10 -1.89
N ASN A 467 20.97 -4.63 -2.93
CA ASN A 467 21.52 -4.62 -4.28
C ASN A 467 21.13 -3.33 -5.01
N ASP A 468 22.15 -2.62 -5.48
CA ASP A 468 21.98 -1.54 -6.44
C ASP A 468 21.71 -2.16 -7.81
N PHE A 469 20.43 -2.23 -8.18
CA PHE A 469 20.04 -2.46 -9.57
C PHE A 469 20.43 -1.26 -10.47
N GLU A 470 21.16 -0.26 -9.98
CA GLU A 470 21.46 0.98 -10.69
C GLU A 470 22.85 1.03 -11.36
N GLU A 471 23.78 0.10 -11.08
CA GLU A 471 25.07 0.07 -11.80
C GLU A 471 25.02 -0.52 -13.22
#